data_AF-A0A9P8CTN8-F1
#
_entry.id   AF-A0A9P8CTN8-F1
#
_cell.length_a   1.000
_cell.length_b   1.000
_cell.length_c   1.000
_cell.angle_alpha   90.00
_cell.angle_beta   90.00
_cell.angle_gamma   90.00
#
_symmetry.space_group_name_H-M   'P 1'
#
loop_
_entity.id
_entity.type
_entity.pdbx_description
1 polymer ?
#
loop_
_entity_poly.entity_id
_entity_poly.type
_entity_poly.pdbx_seq_one_letter_code
_entity_poly.pdbx_strand_id
1 'polypeptide(L)'
;MQSISNAVTLVLAIGNSIDLTSAAHAGFHVQYPWSSRGPNPKVRPELKDYSSFCGDIIHNPQKYDRNTRTFLSFSGHPGDIVTVLYTTNRVPRKRDDFSHLILQDVPIKPSGQLCLNVTIPFRTELDEMGVMYFEAKDPSTGKTEYYCTDVQMTDMEALPEEHPAMCAGNNETLIPMPDEFL
;
A
#
# COMPACT_ATOMS: atom_id res chain seq x y z
N MET A 1 10.12 -12.09 -68.91
CA MET A 1 8.96 -11.73 -68.07
C MET A 1 8.83 -12.77 -66.96
N GLN A 2 9.28 -12.46 -65.74
CA GLN A 2 8.83 -13.14 -64.52
C GLN A 2 8.82 -12.09 -63.40
N SER A 3 7.61 -11.77 -62.94
CA SER A 3 7.32 -10.81 -61.89
C SER A 3 7.27 -11.58 -60.56
N ILE A 4 8.12 -11.22 -59.60
CA ILE A 4 8.08 -11.78 -58.25
C ILE A 4 7.26 -10.80 -57.41
N SER A 5 6.05 -11.24 -57.04
CA SER A 5 5.14 -10.50 -56.18
C SER A 5 5.66 -10.49 -54.74
N ASN A 6 5.99 -9.31 -54.21
CA ASN A 6 6.31 -9.12 -52.80
C ASN A 6 5.00 -9.08 -52.00
N ALA A 7 4.68 -10.16 -51.30
CA ALA A 7 3.64 -10.16 -50.28
C ALA A 7 4.18 -9.47 -49.02
N VAL A 8 3.71 -8.26 -48.76
CA VAL A 8 3.95 -7.55 -47.50
C VAL A 8 2.96 -8.09 -46.46
N THR A 9 3.44 -8.92 -45.55
CA THR A 9 2.66 -9.39 -44.41
C THR A 9 2.63 -8.29 -43.35
N LEU A 10 1.53 -7.53 -43.31
CA LEU A 10 1.26 -6.54 -42.26
C LEU A 10 0.82 -7.27 -40.98
N VAL A 11 1.73 -7.40 -40.02
CA VAL A 11 1.41 -7.89 -38.67
C VAL A 11 0.70 -6.76 -37.92
N LEU A 12 -0.63 -6.84 -37.82
CA LEU A 12 -1.40 -6.03 -36.89
C LEU A 12 -1.08 -6.50 -35.46
N ALA A 13 -0.17 -5.78 -34.79
CA ALA A 13 0.00 -5.87 -33.36
C ALA A 13 -1.25 -5.26 -32.69
N ILE A 14 -2.23 -6.11 -32.36
CA ILE A 14 -3.31 -5.77 -31.45
C ILE A 14 -2.69 -5.73 -30.05
N GLY A 15 -1.99 -4.63 -29.76
CA GLY A 15 -1.59 -4.31 -28.40
C GLY A 15 -2.86 -3.94 -27.65
N ASN A 16 -3.37 -4.87 -26.85
CA ASN A 16 -4.38 -4.56 -25.83
C ASN A 16 -3.72 -3.64 -24.79
N SER A 17 -3.57 -2.36 -25.10
CA SER A 17 -3.26 -1.34 -24.11
C SER A 17 -4.47 -1.23 -23.21
N ILE A 18 -4.46 -1.98 -22.11
CA ILE A 18 -5.46 -1.83 -21.05
C ILE A 18 -5.34 -0.40 -20.55
N ASP A 19 -6.37 0.42 -20.80
CA ASP A 19 -6.44 1.74 -20.20
C ASP A 19 -6.68 1.59 -18.71
N LEU A 20 -5.60 1.70 -17.93
CA LEU A 20 -5.62 1.52 -16.49
C LEU A 20 -6.54 2.52 -15.79
N THR A 21 -6.82 3.67 -16.40
CA THR A 21 -7.74 4.65 -15.80
C THR A 21 -9.19 4.19 -15.83
N SER A 22 -9.57 3.32 -16.78
CA SER A 22 -10.92 2.76 -16.87
C SER A 22 -11.16 1.60 -15.90
N ALA A 23 -10.11 1.02 -15.33
CA ALA A 23 -10.19 -0.11 -14.38
C ALA A 23 -10.09 0.33 -12.91
N ALA A 24 -9.78 1.61 -12.66
CA ALA A 24 -9.68 2.19 -11.32
C ALA A 24 -11.07 2.36 -10.69
N HIS A 25 -11.19 2.02 -9.40
CA HIS A 25 -12.45 2.02 -8.66
C HIS A 25 -12.33 2.47 -7.20
N ALA A 26 -11.14 2.88 -6.75
CA ALA A 26 -10.84 3.24 -5.37
C ALA A 26 -11.15 2.09 -4.40
N GLY A 27 -10.68 0.88 -4.75
CA GLY A 27 -10.93 -0.35 -4.00
C GLY A 27 -9.64 -1.09 -3.74
N PHE A 28 -9.23 -1.26 -2.48
CA PHE A 28 -7.99 -1.97 -2.15
C PHE A 28 -7.98 -2.64 -0.78
N HIS A 29 -6.94 -3.41 -0.51
CA HIS A 29 -6.68 -4.06 0.75
C HIS A 29 -5.18 -4.01 1.05
N VAL A 30 -4.84 -3.67 2.30
CA VAL A 30 -3.46 -3.67 2.79
C VAL A 30 -3.11 -5.09 3.22
N GLN A 31 -2.20 -5.73 2.50
CA GLN A 31 -1.72 -7.08 2.83
C GLN A 31 -0.59 -7.04 3.87
N TYR A 32 0.30 -6.05 3.77
CA TYR A 32 1.33 -5.80 4.76
C TYR A 32 1.52 -4.29 4.93
N PRO A 33 1.49 -3.76 6.17
CA PRO A 33 1.40 -4.47 7.46
C PRO A 33 0.05 -5.16 7.70
N TRP A 34 0.03 -6.36 8.33
CA TRP A 34 -1.13 -7.28 8.33
C TRP A 34 -2.36 -6.84 9.12
N SER A 35 -2.27 -5.80 9.96
CA SER A 35 -3.35 -5.41 10.87
C SER A 35 -3.98 -4.10 10.46
N SER A 36 -5.15 -4.14 9.81
CA SER A 36 -5.96 -2.94 9.59
C SER A 36 -6.91 -2.73 10.76
N ARG A 37 -7.08 -1.46 11.18
CA ARG A 37 -8.04 -1.08 12.21
C ARG A 37 -9.46 -1.43 11.77
N GLY A 38 -10.25 -1.86 12.74
CA GLY A 38 -11.67 -2.15 12.55
C GLY A 38 -12.52 -0.88 12.55
N PRO A 39 -13.82 -1.00 12.22
CA PRO A 39 -14.76 0.10 12.36
C PRO A 39 -14.81 0.58 13.82
N ASN A 40 -15.09 1.87 14.03
CA ASN A 40 -15.29 2.40 15.38
C ASN A 40 -16.35 1.57 16.13
N PRO A 41 -16.13 1.28 17.43
CA PRO A 41 -17.16 0.64 18.24
C PRO A 41 -18.41 1.52 18.30
N LYS A 42 -19.57 0.89 18.53
CA LYS A 42 -20.82 1.63 18.68
C LYS A 42 -20.77 2.52 19.91
N VAL A 43 -20.53 3.81 19.70
CA VAL A 43 -20.53 4.83 20.76
C VAL A 43 -21.88 5.57 20.82
N ARG A 44 -22.19 6.11 22.01
CA ARG A 44 -23.34 7.01 22.20
C ARG A 44 -23.17 8.27 21.33
N PRO A 45 -24.25 8.92 20.86
CA PRO A 45 -24.16 10.10 20.00
C PRO A 45 -23.25 11.21 20.56
N GLU A 46 -23.33 11.46 21.87
CA GLU A 46 -22.51 12.45 22.60
C GLU A 46 -21.01 12.13 22.60
N LEU A 47 -20.64 10.88 22.34
CA LEU A 47 -19.25 10.42 22.35
C LEU A 47 -18.67 10.24 20.94
N LYS A 48 -19.45 10.54 19.89
CA LYS A 48 -19.00 10.42 18.49
C LYS A 48 -17.82 11.33 18.16
N ASP A 49 -17.78 12.51 18.77
CA ASP A 49 -16.69 13.47 18.55
C ASP A 49 -15.35 12.97 19.11
N TYR A 50 -15.39 11.99 20.02
CA TYR A 50 -14.21 11.34 20.57
C TYR A 50 -13.79 10.09 19.78
N SER A 51 -14.57 9.65 18.79
CA SER A 51 -14.18 8.55 17.91
C SER A 51 -13.00 8.92 17.03
N SER A 52 -12.11 7.95 16.80
CA SER A 52 -10.95 8.11 15.93
C SER A 52 -11.41 8.13 14.46
N PHE A 53 -10.76 8.95 13.63
CA PHE A 53 -10.95 8.91 12.18
C PHE A 53 -10.63 7.54 11.59
N CYS A 54 -9.64 6.87 12.18
CA CYS A 54 -9.11 5.59 11.74
C CYS A 54 -9.79 4.38 12.39
N GLY A 55 -10.92 4.55 13.08
CA GLY A 55 -11.60 3.42 13.72
C GLY A 55 -10.91 2.93 15.00
N ASP A 56 -11.19 1.67 15.35
CA ASP A 56 -10.78 1.05 16.61
C ASP A 56 -9.26 0.85 16.68
N ILE A 57 -8.67 1.12 17.84
CA ILE A 57 -7.22 1.15 18.02
C ILE A 57 -6.70 -0.26 18.25
N ILE A 58 -5.69 -0.70 17.49
CA ILE A 58 -5.09 -2.01 17.68
C ILE A 58 -4.16 -1.97 18.90
N HIS A 59 -4.46 -2.76 19.92
CA HIS A 59 -3.68 -2.77 21.17
C HIS A 59 -2.33 -3.49 21.07
N ASN A 60 -2.17 -4.39 20.09
CA ASN A 60 -0.90 -5.06 19.77
C ASN A 60 -0.44 -4.61 18.37
N PRO A 61 0.15 -3.41 18.25
CA PRO A 61 0.53 -2.84 16.95
C PRO A 61 1.54 -3.73 16.22
N GLN A 62 1.49 -3.70 14.90
CA GLN A 62 2.43 -4.47 14.08
C GLN A 62 3.83 -3.86 14.20
N LYS A 63 4.84 -4.70 14.48
CA LYS A 63 6.24 -4.27 14.42
C LYS A 63 6.60 -3.84 13.00
N TYR A 64 7.24 -2.70 12.86
CA TYR A 64 7.73 -2.18 11.58
C TYR A 64 9.13 -1.61 11.77
N ASP A 65 10.01 -1.91 10.81
CA ASP A 65 11.39 -1.46 10.91
C ASP A 65 11.52 0.05 10.67
N ARG A 66 12.26 0.73 11.55
CA ARG A 66 12.50 2.18 11.48
C ARG A 66 13.69 2.61 10.64
N ASN A 67 14.71 1.76 10.50
CA ASN A 67 16.05 2.14 10.04
C ASN A 67 16.48 1.38 8.78
N THR A 68 15.94 0.19 8.56
CA THR A 68 16.27 -0.69 7.46
C THR A 68 15.17 -0.69 6.39
N ARG A 69 15.47 -1.30 5.26
CA ARG A 69 14.55 -1.43 4.14
C ARG A 69 13.56 -2.55 4.46
N THR A 70 12.28 -2.20 4.47
CA THR A 70 11.16 -3.13 4.59
C THR A 70 10.26 -2.95 3.37
N PHE A 71 8.99 -3.35 3.45
CA PHE A 71 8.05 -3.26 2.33
C PHE A 71 6.64 -2.87 2.75
N LEU A 72 5.85 -2.55 1.74
CA LEU A 72 4.40 -2.42 1.83
C LEU A 72 3.79 -3.29 0.73
N SER A 73 2.71 -3.99 1.05
CA SER A 73 2.01 -4.85 0.11
C SER A 73 0.52 -4.52 0.07
N PHE A 74 -0.02 -4.39 -1.14
CA PHE A 74 -1.41 -4.07 -1.40
C PHE A 74 -1.98 -4.98 -2.47
N SER A 75 -3.29 -5.25 -2.37
CA SER A 75 -4.10 -5.77 -3.47
C SER A 75 -5.26 -4.84 -3.73
N GLY A 76 -5.46 -4.40 -4.97
CA GLY A 76 -6.54 -3.49 -5.34
C GLY A 76 -6.76 -3.45 -6.84
N HIS A 77 -7.50 -2.44 -7.31
CA HIS A 77 -7.83 -2.34 -8.72
C HIS A 77 -6.68 -1.74 -9.52
N PRO A 78 -6.35 -2.29 -10.72
CA PRO A 78 -5.39 -1.69 -11.61
C PRO A 78 -5.68 -0.22 -11.89
N GLY A 79 -4.65 0.63 -11.78
CA GLY A 79 -4.78 2.06 -12.03
C GLY A 79 -5.23 2.91 -10.83
N ASP A 80 -5.71 2.30 -9.73
CA ASP A 80 -5.89 3.01 -8.48
C ASP A 80 -4.53 3.58 -8.01
N ILE A 81 -4.54 4.80 -7.51
CA ILE A 81 -3.35 5.51 -7.05
C ILE A 81 -3.26 5.43 -5.54
N VAL A 82 -2.16 4.88 -5.02
CA VAL A 82 -1.93 4.66 -3.59
C VAL A 82 -1.01 5.72 -3.00
N THR A 83 -1.44 6.27 -1.87
CA THR A 83 -0.65 7.18 -1.01
C THR A 83 -0.61 6.63 0.41
N VAL A 84 0.54 6.77 1.06
CA VAL A 84 0.77 6.26 2.42
C VAL A 84 1.36 7.36 3.28
N LEU A 85 0.70 7.63 4.41
CA LEU A 85 1.06 8.65 5.37
C LEU A 85 1.26 8.04 6.76
N TYR A 86 1.90 8.79 7.65
CA TYR A 86 2.17 8.39 9.02
C TYR A 86 1.96 9.53 10.02
N THR A 87 1.54 9.17 11.22
CA THR A 87 1.45 10.05 12.39
C THR A 87 1.83 9.30 13.66
N THR A 88 2.42 10.00 14.62
CA THR A 88 2.67 9.47 15.96
C THR A 88 1.43 9.56 16.85
N ASN A 89 0.45 10.39 16.48
CA ASN A 89 -0.80 10.48 17.22
C ASN A 89 -1.71 9.28 16.90
N ARG A 90 -1.86 8.36 17.85
CA ARG A 90 -2.70 7.15 17.70
C ARG A 90 -4.21 7.42 17.63
N VAL A 91 -4.65 8.66 17.84
CA VAL A 91 -6.06 9.07 17.71
C VAL A 91 -6.18 10.22 16.72
N PRO A 92 -5.88 9.99 15.42
CA PRO A 92 -6.06 11.01 14.40
C PRO A 92 -7.56 11.35 14.26
N ARG A 93 -7.87 12.62 14.03
CA ARG A 93 -9.22 13.15 13.83
C ARG A 93 -9.55 13.38 12.37
N LYS A 94 -8.53 13.50 11.52
CA LYS A 94 -8.66 13.69 10.08
C LYS A 94 -7.40 13.24 9.34
N ARG A 95 -7.51 13.10 8.02
CA ARG A 95 -6.37 12.82 7.12
C ARG A 95 -5.21 13.83 7.28
N ASP A 96 -5.49 15.10 7.54
CA ASP A 96 -4.43 16.12 7.69
C ASP A 96 -3.59 15.95 8.96
N ASP A 97 -4.03 15.13 9.92
CA ASP A 97 -3.25 14.85 11.13
C ASP A 97 -2.07 13.90 10.85
N PHE A 98 -1.97 13.39 9.63
CA PHE A 98 -0.87 12.58 9.13
C PHE A 98 0.19 13.47 8.47
N SER A 99 1.17 13.89 9.27
CA SER A 99 2.20 14.85 8.87
C SER A 99 3.35 14.24 8.06
N HIS A 100 3.53 12.93 8.10
CA HIS A 100 4.68 12.27 7.49
C HIS A 100 4.27 11.49 6.24
N LEU A 101 4.92 11.79 5.12
CA LEU A 101 4.72 11.08 3.86
C LEU A 101 5.65 9.87 3.79
N ILE A 102 5.11 8.68 3.55
CA ILE A 102 5.87 7.46 3.29
C ILE A 102 5.92 7.17 1.78
N LEU A 103 4.76 7.24 1.13
CA LEU A 103 4.60 6.93 -0.29
C LEU A 103 3.60 7.90 -0.91
N GLN A 104 3.85 8.36 -2.13
CA GLN A 104 2.96 9.29 -2.82
C GLN A 104 2.61 8.80 -4.21
N ASP A 105 1.32 8.79 -4.50
CA ASP A 105 0.73 8.69 -5.83
C ASP A 105 1.27 7.52 -6.68
N VAL A 106 1.38 6.33 -6.11
CA VAL A 106 1.89 5.15 -6.82
C VAL A 106 0.74 4.30 -7.38
N PRO A 107 0.68 4.07 -8.71
CA PRO A 107 -0.42 3.31 -9.31
C PRO A 107 -0.28 1.80 -9.06
N ILE A 108 -1.40 1.15 -8.78
CA ILE A 108 -1.51 -0.32 -8.74
C ILE A 108 -1.33 -0.87 -10.15
N LYS A 109 -0.49 -1.90 -10.28
CA LYS A 109 -0.16 -2.54 -11.56
C LYS A 109 -1.36 -3.30 -12.15
N PRO A 110 -1.33 -3.63 -13.46
CA PRO A 110 -2.35 -4.47 -14.10
C PRO A 110 -2.64 -5.80 -13.39
N SER A 111 -1.69 -6.34 -12.63
CA SER A 111 -1.86 -7.56 -11.83
C SER A 111 -2.81 -7.39 -10.64
N GLY A 112 -3.19 -6.16 -10.29
CA GLY A 112 -3.96 -5.85 -9.09
C GLY A 112 -3.12 -5.93 -7.79
N GLN A 113 -1.82 -6.17 -7.88
CA GLN A 113 -0.91 -6.16 -6.75
C GLN A 113 0.03 -4.96 -6.83
N LEU A 114 0.33 -4.37 -5.68
CA LEU A 114 1.36 -3.35 -5.53
C LEU A 114 2.25 -3.77 -4.36
N CYS A 115 3.51 -4.06 -4.65
CA CYS A 115 4.48 -4.36 -3.61
C CYS A 115 5.76 -3.58 -3.84
N LEU A 116 6.19 -2.87 -2.81
CA LEU A 116 7.24 -1.86 -2.90
C LEU A 116 8.11 -1.96 -1.66
N ASN A 117 9.42 -1.90 -1.88
CA ASN A 117 10.33 -1.70 -0.77
C ASN A 117 10.27 -0.25 -0.30
N VAL A 118 10.22 -0.06 1.01
CA VAL A 118 10.09 1.23 1.67
C VAL A 118 11.12 1.32 2.78
N THR A 119 11.80 2.46 2.84
CA THR A 119 12.55 2.88 4.01
C THR A 119 11.87 4.13 4.54
N ILE A 120 11.61 4.18 5.85
CA ILE A 120 10.94 5.32 6.47
C ILE A 120 11.78 6.59 6.22
N PRO A 121 11.24 7.61 5.49
CA PRO A 121 12.04 8.74 5.03
C PRO A 121 12.21 9.85 6.09
N PHE A 122 11.84 9.57 7.33
CA PHE A 122 11.88 10.50 8.45
C PHE A 122 12.43 9.80 9.70
N ARG A 123 12.82 10.59 10.70
CA ARG A 123 13.32 10.05 11.97
C ARG A 123 12.16 9.56 12.83
N THR A 124 12.33 8.39 13.42
CA THR A 124 11.44 7.80 14.41
C THR A 124 12.24 7.41 15.66
N GLU A 125 11.54 7.09 16.76
CA GLU A 125 12.14 6.55 17.99
C GLU A 125 11.92 5.03 18.13
N LEU A 126 12.73 4.37 18.96
CA LEU A 126 12.60 2.94 19.23
C LEU A 126 11.36 2.77 20.12
N ASP A 127 10.52 1.79 19.81
CA ASP A 127 9.22 1.57 20.45
C ASP A 127 8.19 2.70 20.23
N GLU A 128 8.47 3.62 19.30
CA GLU A 128 7.50 4.64 18.90
C GLU A 128 6.28 3.96 18.27
N MET A 129 5.10 4.19 18.86
CA MET A 129 3.85 3.73 18.28
C MET A 129 3.20 4.84 17.48
N GLY A 130 2.76 4.50 16.28
CA GLY A 130 2.06 5.42 15.39
C GLY A 130 1.04 4.72 14.53
N VAL A 131 0.50 5.47 13.57
CA VAL A 131 -0.53 4.99 12.65
C VAL A 131 -0.07 5.26 11.24
N MET A 132 -0.02 4.21 10.42
CA MET A 132 0.07 4.32 8.99
C MET A 132 -1.34 4.47 8.41
N TYR A 133 -1.54 5.47 7.56
CA TYR A 133 -2.75 5.68 6.79
C TYR A 133 -2.47 5.36 5.34
N PHE A 134 -3.28 4.49 4.76
CA PHE A 134 -3.19 4.06 3.38
C PHE A 134 -4.44 4.56 2.68
N GLU A 135 -4.29 5.22 1.54
CA GLU A 135 -5.41 5.61 0.70
C GLU A 135 -5.20 5.11 -0.72
N ALA A 136 -6.27 4.62 -1.33
CA ALA A 136 -6.34 4.35 -2.76
C ALA A 136 -7.37 5.27 -3.39
N LYS A 137 -6.96 5.97 -4.44
CA LYS A 137 -7.77 6.95 -5.16
C LYS A 137 -7.97 6.51 -6.61
N ASP A 138 -9.22 6.56 -7.07
CA ASP A 138 -9.54 6.46 -8.48
C ASP A 138 -9.21 7.82 -9.15
N PRO A 139 -8.23 7.87 -10.07
CA PRO A 139 -7.83 9.11 -10.73
C PRO A 139 -8.93 9.71 -11.62
N SER A 140 -9.89 8.91 -12.09
CA SER A 140 -10.95 9.34 -12.99
C SER A 140 -12.13 9.99 -12.24
N THR A 141 -12.57 9.39 -11.14
CA THR A 141 -13.72 9.87 -10.36
C THR A 141 -13.34 10.68 -9.13
N GLY A 142 -12.09 10.58 -8.68
CA GLY A 142 -11.62 11.19 -7.43
C GLY A 142 -12.15 10.51 -6.17
N LYS A 143 -12.84 9.37 -6.28
CA LYS A 143 -13.24 8.57 -5.12
C LYS A 143 -12.01 8.04 -4.40
N THR A 144 -12.12 7.87 -3.08
CA THR A 144 -11.03 7.41 -2.24
C THR A 144 -11.55 6.42 -1.21
N GLU A 145 -10.84 5.32 -1.05
CA GLU A 145 -10.97 4.39 0.07
C GLU A 145 -9.70 4.45 0.90
N TYR A 146 -9.80 4.20 2.20
CA TYR A 146 -8.66 4.24 3.09
C TYR A 146 -8.68 3.14 4.15
N TYR A 147 -7.49 2.77 4.59
CA TYR A 147 -7.24 1.88 5.73
C TYR A 147 -6.22 2.52 6.67
N CYS A 148 -6.27 2.15 7.94
CA CYS A 148 -5.27 2.57 8.91
C CYS A 148 -4.72 1.35 9.65
N THR A 149 -3.42 1.36 9.95
CA THR A 149 -2.75 0.31 10.72
C THR A 149 -1.93 0.95 11.82
N ASP A 150 -2.08 0.45 13.06
CA ASP A 150 -1.14 0.78 14.11
C ASP A 150 0.16 0.01 13.94
N VAL A 151 1.27 0.73 14.04
CA VAL A 151 2.61 0.17 13.96
C VAL A 151 3.44 0.57 15.17
N GLN A 152 4.38 -0.29 15.56
CA GLN A 152 5.42 0.00 16.54
C GLN A 152 6.77 -0.05 15.84
N MET A 153 7.50 1.06 15.90
CA MET A 153 8.82 1.20 15.31
C MET A 153 9.84 0.41 16.12
N THR A 154 10.52 -0.53 15.47
CA THR A 154 11.54 -1.38 16.10
C THR A 154 12.76 -1.48 15.21
N ASP A 155 13.92 -1.77 15.78
CA ASP A 155 15.08 -2.20 15.01
C ASP A 155 14.92 -3.71 14.75
N MET A 156 14.66 -4.09 13.50
CA MET A 156 14.62 -5.47 13.08
C MET A 156 15.94 -5.77 12.37
N GLU A 157 16.50 -6.96 12.58
CA GLU A 157 17.62 -7.37 11.75
C GLU A 157 17.10 -7.60 10.33
N ALA A 158 17.64 -6.86 9.36
CA ALA A 158 17.36 -7.11 7.95
C ALA A 158 17.93 -8.48 7.59
N LEU A 159 17.05 -9.45 7.42
CA LEU A 159 17.41 -10.81 7.07
C LEU A 159 17.82 -10.89 5.58
N PRO A 160 18.74 -11.79 5.21
CA PRO A 160 19.32 -11.86 3.86
C PRO A 160 18.27 -12.00 2.73
N GLU A 161 18.57 -11.52 1.53
CA GLU A 161 17.61 -11.47 0.40
C GLU A 161 17.11 -12.86 -0.10
N GLU A 162 17.52 -13.96 0.52
CA GLU A 162 17.22 -15.35 0.12
C GLU A 162 15.91 -15.92 0.74
N HIS A 163 15.21 -15.18 1.60
CA HIS A 163 13.96 -15.65 2.23
C HIS A 163 12.75 -15.61 1.25
N PRO A 164 11.80 -16.56 1.35
CA PRO A 164 10.65 -16.65 0.45
C PRO A 164 9.83 -15.37 0.49
N ALA A 165 9.36 -14.90 -0.66
CA ALA A 165 8.71 -13.60 -0.73
C ALA A 165 7.26 -13.60 -0.24
N MET A 166 6.89 -12.54 0.48
CA MET A 166 5.49 -12.26 0.81
C MET A 166 4.69 -11.71 -0.38
N CYS A 167 5.36 -11.15 -1.38
CA CYS A 167 4.75 -10.55 -2.56
C CYS A 167 5.74 -10.51 -3.73
N ALA A 168 5.22 -10.58 -4.96
CA ALA A 168 6.03 -10.40 -6.17
C ALA A 168 6.11 -8.90 -6.52
N GLY A 169 7.16 -8.22 -6.09
CA GLY A 169 7.49 -6.88 -6.57
C GLY A 169 7.75 -6.92 -8.08
N ASN A 170 7.12 -6.05 -8.86
CA ASN A 170 7.34 -5.93 -10.32
C ASN A 170 7.27 -7.25 -11.13
N ASN A 171 6.50 -8.25 -10.69
CA ASN A 171 6.38 -9.56 -11.33
C ASN A 171 7.68 -10.41 -11.35
N GLU A 172 8.79 -9.99 -10.70
CA GLU A 172 10.07 -10.76 -10.66
C GLU A 172 10.95 -10.50 -9.42
N THR A 173 10.66 -9.49 -8.58
CA THR A 173 11.44 -9.19 -7.38
C THR A 173 10.73 -9.70 -6.13
N LEU A 174 11.23 -10.83 -5.63
CA LEU A 174 10.86 -11.42 -4.35
C LEU A 174 11.23 -10.44 -3.22
N ILE A 175 10.24 -9.94 -2.46
CA ILE A 175 10.53 -9.22 -1.22
C ILE A 175 10.55 -10.22 -0.07
N PRO A 176 11.70 -10.45 0.60
CA PRO A 176 11.85 -11.51 1.59
C PRO A 176 10.86 -11.35 2.75
N MET A 177 10.23 -12.45 3.16
CA MET A 177 9.45 -12.55 4.39
C MET A 177 10.38 -12.43 5.61
N PRO A 178 10.05 -11.61 6.63
CA PRO A 178 10.78 -11.62 7.90
C PRO A 178 10.57 -12.96 8.62
N ASP A 179 11.64 -13.55 9.19
CA ASP A 179 11.59 -14.86 9.86
C ASP A 179 10.65 -14.92 11.07
N GLU A 180 10.25 -13.77 11.64
CA GLU A 180 9.27 -13.70 12.73
C GLU A 180 7.88 -14.29 12.36
N PHE A 181 7.64 -14.58 11.07
CA PHE A 181 6.36 -15.04 10.53
C PHE A 181 6.41 -16.45 9.88
N LEU A 182 7.52 -17.18 10.06
CA LEU A 182 7.67 -18.61 9.70
C LEU A 182 7.42 -19.52 10.91
#